data_AF-A0A9D7S941-F1
#
_entry.id   AF-A0A9D7S941-F1
#
_cell.length_a   1.000
_cell.length_b   1.000
_cell.length_c   1.000
_cell.angle_alpha   90.00
_cell.angle_beta   90.00
_cell.angle_gamma   90.00
#
_symmetry.space_group_name_H-M   'P 1'
#
loop_
_entity.id
_entity.type
_entity.pdbx_description
1 polymer ?
#
loop_
_entity_poly.entity_id
_entity_poly.type
_entity_poly.pdbx_seq_one_letter_code
_entity_poly.pdbx_strand_id
1 'polypeptide(L)'
;MTKEALSDGFLSLVKIMDELREQCPWDKKQTFQSLSLLTIEETYELTDAILSNNPEAIKEELGDVLLHILFYARMAKEQQWFTLEEVMSTISKKLIHRHPHIYGDVKVVDEEEVKRNWEQLKLKEGKKGLLSGVPKSLPAMVKSYRLQEKTKQVGFEWDHIDQVWAKVEEEIAELKSNIDQGRPQDEIEDEFGDVIFSLINYGRFLKIDPEAALEKVNRKFISRFEYIEAKASKPLNDMSLEEMDALWNEAKRVKKEENL
;
A
#
# COMPACT_ATOMS: atom_id res chain seq x y z
N MET A 1 -4.48 -24.65 -17.43
CA MET A 1 -4.49 -23.63 -18.51
C MET A 1 -3.26 -23.85 -19.38
N THR A 2 -3.41 -24.00 -20.70
CA THR A 2 -2.25 -24.09 -21.60
C THR A 2 -1.67 -22.70 -21.85
N LYS A 3 -0.43 -22.63 -22.33
CA LYS A 3 0.19 -21.34 -22.69
C LYS A 3 -0.56 -20.67 -23.85
N GLU A 4 -1.11 -21.44 -24.79
CA GLU A 4 -1.95 -20.90 -25.87
C GLU A 4 -3.23 -20.28 -25.30
N ALA A 5 -3.97 -21.00 -24.45
CA ALA A 5 -5.22 -20.50 -23.89
C ALA A 5 -5.06 -19.20 -23.08
N LEU A 6 -3.94 -19.06 -22.35
CA LEU A 6 -3.62 -17.81 -21.65
C LEU A 6 -3.32 -16.67 -22.62
N SER A 7 -2.53 -16.95 -23.66
CA SER A 7 -2.18 -15.96 -24.69
C SER A 7 -3.43 -15.47 -25.42
N ASP A 8 -4.30 -16.39 -25.81
CA ASP A 8 -5.56 -16.10 -26.50
C ASP A 8 -6.50 -15.27 -25.61
N GLY A 9 -6.63 -15.63 -24.33
CA GLY A 9 -7.44 -14.87 -23.37
C GLY A 9 -6.93 -13.44 -23.19
N PHE A 10 -5.62 -13.26 -23.06
CA PHE A 10 -5.02 -11.93 -22.95
C PHE A 10 -5.22 -11.09 -24.22
N LEU A 11 -4.99 -11.67 -25.40
CA LEU A 11 -5.21 -10.98 -26.68
C LEU A 11 -6.68 -10.63 -26.90
N SER A 12 -7.61 -11.49 -26.45
CA SER A 12 -9.05 -11.17 -26.45
C SER A 12 -9.36 -9.95 -25.60
N LEU A 13 -8.78 -9.84 -24.41
CA LEU A 13 -8.96 -8.69 -23.53
C LEU A 13 -8.37 -7.40 -24.15
N VAL A 14 -7.19 -7.47 -24.76
CA VAL A 14 -6.59 -6.34 -25.48
C VAL A 14 -7.51 -5.86 -26.60
N LYS A 15 -8.10 -6.79 -27.36
CA LYS A 15 -9.07 -6.45 -28.41
C LYS A 15 -10.31 -5.77 -27.86
N ILE A 16 -10.86 -6.26 -26.74
CA ILE A 16 -12.01 -5.61 -26.07
C ILE A 16 -11.66 -4.17 -25.67
N MET A 17 -10.48 -3.94 -25.09
CA MET A 17 -10.02 -2.59 -24.74
C MET A 17 -9.92 -1.68 -25.97
N ASP A 18 -9.39 -2.18 -27.09
CA ASP A 18 -9.32 -1.43 -28.35
C ASP A 18 -10.72 -1.02 -28.85
N GLU A 19 -11.67 -1.97 -28.83
CA GLU A 19 -13.06 -1.74 -29.25
C GLU A 19 -13.77 -0.76 -28.33
N LEU A 20 -13.63 -0.88 -27.00
CA LEU A 20 -14.21 0.04 -26.04
C LEU A 20 -13.66 1.45 -26.23
N ARG A 21 -12.33 1.60 -26.33
CA ARG A 21 -11.69 2.90 -26.57
C ARG A 21 -12.11 3.52 -27.90
N GLU A 22 -12.47 2.71 -28.91
CA GLU A 22 -12.91 3.19 -30.22
C GLU A 22 -14.43 3.39 -30.35
N GLN A 23 -15.27 2.74 -29.54
CA GLN A 23 -16.72 2.76 -29.73
C GLN A 23 -17.48 3.40 -28.57
N CYS A 24 -17.00 3.29 -27.33
CA CYS A 24 -17.67 3.82 -26.16
C CYS A 24 -17.31 5.30 -25.92
N PRO A 25 -18.31 6.23 -25.85
CA PRO A 25 -18.04 7.64 -25.58
C PRO A 25 -17.37 7.90 -24.23
N TRP A 26 -17.65 7.07 -23.22
CA TRP A 26 -17.05 7.21 -21.89
C TRP A 26 -15.59 6.79 -21.90
N ASP A 27 -15.25 5.68 -22.56
CA ASP A 27 -13.86 5.23 -22.68
C ASP A 27 -13.03 6.18 -23.53
N LYS A 28 -13.59 6.72 -24.62
CA LYS A 28 -12.92 7.72 -25.48
C LYS A 28 -12.48 8.98 -24.74
N LYS A 29 -13.29 9.48 -23.81
CA LYS A 29 -12.99 10.74 -23.10
C LYS A 29 -11.94 10.57 -22.00
N GLN A 30 -11.58 9.33 -21.62
CA GLN A 30 -10.59 9.10 -20.57
C GLN A 30 -9.22 9.65 -20.99
N THR A 31 -8.51 10.20 -20.01
CA THR A 31 -7.15 10.70 -20.12
C THR A 31 -6.26 9.99 -19.10
N PHE A 32 -4.94 10.16 -19.21
CA PHE A 32 -4.01 9.65 -18.19
C PHE A 32 -4.35 10.17 -16.79
N GLN A 33 -4.75 11.43 -16.69
CA GLN A 33 -5.08 12.10 -15.44
C GLN A 33 -6.40 11.60 -14.86
N SER A 34 -7.46 11.50 -15.65
CA SER A 34 -8.76 11.01 -15.15
C SER A 34 -8.68 9.55 -14.71
N LEU A 35 -7.95 8.72 -15.45
CA LEU A 35 -7.76 7.31 -15.12
C LEU A 35 -6.84 7.11 -13.90
N SER A 36 -5.93 8.04 -13.62
CA SER A 36 -5.00 7.92 -12.48
C SER A 36 -5.68 7.92 -11.11
N LEU A 37 -6.78 8.66 -10.97
CA LEU A 37 -7.56 8.66 -9.74
C LEU A 37 -8.28 7.32 -9.56
N LEU A 38 -8.92 6.83 -10.61
CA LEU A 38 -9.58 5.52 -10.60
C LEU A 38 -8.56 4.40 -10.33
N THR A 39 -7.36 4.48 -10.92
CA THR A 39 -6.31 3.48 -10.65
C THR A 39 -5.91 3.44 -9.18
N ILE A 40 -5.92 4.56 -8.47
CA ILE A 40 -5.66 4.57 -7.03
C ILE A 40 -6.78 3.83 -6.30
N GLU A 41 -8.04 4.10 -6.66
CA GLU A 41 -9.23 3.42 -6.11
C GLU A 41 -9.10 1.89 -6.26
N GLU A 42 -8.88 1.37 -7.47
CA GLU A 42 -8.71 -0.10 -7.70
C GLU A 42 -7.56 -0.70 -6.87
N THR A 43 -6.48 0.06 -6.62
CA THR A 43 -5.39 -0.45 -5.77
C THR A 43 -5.78 -0.54 -4.30
N TYR A 44 -6.67 0.32 -3.83
CA TYR A 44 -7.24 0.23 -2.49
C TYR A 44 -8.29 -0.88 -2.41
N GLU A 45 -9.14 -1.05 -3.42
CA GLU A 45 -10.10 -2.15 -3.49
C GLU A 45 -9.39 -3.52 -3.55
N LEU A 46 -8.32 -3.64 -4.33
CA LEU A 46 -7.44 -4.82 -4.31
C LEU A 46 -6.84 -5.06 -2.91
N THR A 47 -6.38 -4.00 -2.24
CA THR A 47 -5.83 -4.10 -0.88
C THR A 47 -6.91 -4.61 0.09
N ASP A 48 -8.13 -4.11 -0.03
CA ASP A 48 -9.28 -4.49 0.78
C ASP A 48 -9.69 -5.96 0.55
N ALA A 49 -9.68 -6.41 -0.69
CA ALA A 49 -9.92 -7.80 -1.06
C ALA A 49 -8.85 -8.74 -0.47
N ILE A 50 -7.58 -8.33 -0.48
CA ILE A 50 -6.47 -9.06 0.15
C ILE A 50 -6.65 -9.10 1.67
N LEU A 51 -6.94 -7.97 2.31
CA LEU A 51 -7.09 -7.88 3.77
C LEU A 51 -8.30 -8.66 4.30
N SER A 52 -9.34 -8.79 3.49
CA SER A 52 -10.52 -9.62 3.79
C SER A 52 -10.33 -11.10 3.47
N ASN A 53 -9.17 -11.51 2.92
CA ASN A 53 -8.91 -12.88 2.44
C ASN A 53 -10.02 -13.41 1.52
N ASN A 54 -10.58 -12.57 0.64
CA ASN A 54 -11.64 -12.94 -0.28
C ASN A 54 -11.06 -13.22 -1.69
N PRO A 55 -10.86 -14.50 -2.09
CA PRO A 55 -10.19 -14.81 -3.35
C PRO A 55 -10.98 -14.36 -4.59
N GLU A 56 -12.31 -14.31 -4.50
CA GLU A 56 -13.16 -13.90 -5.61
C GLU A 56 -13.05 -12.39 -5.84
N ALA A 57 -13.11 -11.60 -4.76
CA ALA A 57 -12.83 -10.16 -4.84
C ALA A 57 -11.40 -9.91 -5.34
N ILE A 58 -10.38 -10.60 -4.81
CA ILE A 58 -8.99 -10.43 -5.27
C ILE A 58 -8.87 -10.64 -6.78
N LYS A 59 -9.58 -11.64 -7.32
CA LYS A 59 -9.58 -11.93 -8.76
C LYS A 59 -10.26 -10.83 -9.58
N GLU A 60 -11.34 -10.25 -9.07
CA GLU A 60 -12.06 -9.12 -9.68
C GLU A 60 -11.14 -7.89 -9.74
N GLU A 61 -10.61 -7.47 -8.59
CA GLU A 61 -9.75 -6.28 -8.47
C GLU A 61 -8.43 -6.40 -9.26
N LEU A 62 -7.85 -7.62 -9.35
CA LEU A 62 -6.70 -7.86 -10.23
C LEU A 62 -7.06 -7.66 -11.71
N GLY A 63 -8.31 -7.96 -12.08
CA GLY A 63 -8.87 -7.70 -13.40
C GLY A 63 -8.97 -6.20 -13.68
N ASP A 64 -9.43 -5.40 -12.72
CA ASP A 64 -9.61 -3.95 -12.89
C ASP A 64 -8.28 -3.19 -12.91
N VAL A 65 -7.32 -3.60 -12.09
CA VAL A 65 -5.93 -3.11 -12.21
C VAL A 65 -5.34 -3.46 -13.58
N LEU A 66 -5.59 -4.68 -14.09
CA LEU A 66 -5.13 -5.08 -15.42
C LEU A 66 -5.82 -4.26 -16.53
N LEU A 67 -7.12 -3.99 -16.41
CA LEU A 67 -7.88 -3.14 -17.30
C LEU A 67 -7.22 -1.76 -17.43
N HIS A 68 -6.87 -1.13 -16.31
CA HIS A 68 -6.21 0.18 -16.29
C HIS A 68 -4.84 0.16 -16.97
N ILE A 69 -4.03 -0.89 -16.77
CA ILE A 69 -2.74 -1.06 -17.47
C ILE A 69 -2.94 -1.09 -18.99
N LEU A 70 -3.92 -1.86 -19.47
CA LEU A 70 -4.23 -1.94 -20.90
C LEU A 70 -4.72 -0.60 -21.45
N PHE A 71 -5.54 0.11 -20.68
CA PHE A 71 -6.04 1.43 -21.04
C PHE A 71 -4.89 2.44 -21.21
N TYR A 72 -3.94 2.48 -20.27
CA TYR A 72 -2.77 3.34 -20.36
C TYR A 72 -1.91 3.02 -21.58
N ALA A 73 -1.65 1.73 -21.84
CA ALA A 73 -0.88 1.31 -23.00
C ALA A 73 -1.60 1.68 -24.31
N ARG A 74 -2.93 1.59 -24.35
CA ARG A 74 -3.73 1.97 -25.51
C ARG A 74 -3.71 3.47 -25.76
N MET A 75 -3.85 4.30 -24.72
CA MET A 75 -3.72 5.76 -24.82
C MET A 75 -2.30 6.19 -25.22
N ALA A 76 -1.27 5.52 -24.69
CA ALA A 76 0.12 5.81 -25.06
C ALA A 76 0.40 5.50 -26.54
N LYS A 77 -0.24 4.45 -27.08
CA LYS A 77 -0.18 4.11 -28.50
C LYS A 77 -0.83 5.19 -29.37
N GLU A 78 -1.96 5.77 -28.94
CA GLU A 78 -2.61 6.91 -29.65
C GLU A 78 -1.68 8.11 -29.77
N GLN A 79 -0.93 8.38 -28.71
CA GLN A 79 0.02 9.48 -28.63
C GLN A 79 1.38 9.16 -29.27
N GLN A 80 1.56 7.96 -29.83
CA GLN A 80 2.82 7.47 -30.39
C GLN A 80 3.98 7.48 -29.37
N TRP A 81 3.70 7.31 -28.08
CA TRP A 81 4.72 7.32 -27.02
C TRP A 81 5.37 5.95 -26.82
N PHE A 82 4.55 4.90 -26.72
CA PHE A 82 4.98 3.52 -26.58
C PHE A 82 3.78 2.57 -26.77
N THR A 83 4.08 1.29 -26.91
CA THR A 83 3.11 0.20 -27.08
C THR A 83 3.05 -0.72 -25.85
N LEU A 84 2.00 -1.54 -25.75
CA LEU A 84 1.89 -2.58 -24.73
C LEU A 84 3.05 -3.59 -24.81
N GLU A 85 3.51 -3.93 -26.01
CA GLU A 85 4.67 -4.79 -26.23
C GLU A 85 5.94 -4.18 -25.63
N GLU A 86 6.17 -2.89 -25.84
CA GLU A 86 7.31 -2.18 -25.25
C GLU A 86 7.23 -2.13 -23.72
N VAL A 87 6.04 -1.97 -23.14
CA VAL A 87 5.83 -2.05 -21.68
C VAL A 87 6.23 -3.43 -21.15
N MET A 88 5.71 -4.50 -21.77
CA MET A 88 6.03 -5.89 -21.39
C MET A 88 7.51 -6.23 -21.57
N SER A 89 8.11 -5.80 -22.68
CA SER A 89 9.54 -6.00 -22.98
C SER A 89 10.41 -5.27 -21.96
N THR A 90 10.03 -4.03 -21.59
CA THR A 90 10.76 -3.21 -20.62
C THR A 90 10.77 -3.85 -19.25
N ILE A 91 9.61 -4.28 -18.72
CA ILE A 91 9.57 -4.94 -17.41
C ILE A 91 10.27 -6.30 -17.43
N SER A 92 10.15 -7.06 -18.52
CA SER A 92 10.82 -8.37 -18.66
C SER A 92 12.34 -8.22 -18.65
N LYS A 93 12.90 -7.34 -19.49
CA LYS A 93 14.36 -7.06 -19.51
C LYS A 93 14.85 -6.60 -18.14
N LYS A 94 14.10 -5.73 -17.47
CA LYS A 94 14.42 -5.23 -16.14
C LYS A 94 14.41 -6.35 -15.09
N LEU A 95 13.42 -7.23 -15.10
CA LEU A 95 13.34 -8.35 -14.16
C LEU A 95 14.47 -9.36 -14.42
N ILE A 96 14.75 -9.72 -15.67
CA ILE A 96 15.87 -10.60 -16.02
C ILE A 96 17.20 -10.01 -15.54
N HIS A 97 17.46 -8.74 -15.85
CA HIS A 97 18.68 -8.05 -15.43
C HIS A 97 18.84 -8.01 -13.91
N ARG A 98 17.73 -7.83 -13.17
CA ARG A 98 17.73 -7.69 -11.72
C ARG A 98 17.69 -9.01 -10.95
N HIS A 99 17.54 -10.14 -11.63
CA HIS A 99 17.61 -11.47 -11.04
C HIS A 99 18.74 -12.30 -11.67
N PRO A 100 20.01 -11.85 -11.58
CA PRO A 100 21.15 -12.58 -12.14
C PRO A 100 21.37 -13.93 -11.46
N HIS A 101 20.72 -14.18 -10.31
CA HIS A 101 20.72 -15.46 -9.61
C HIS A 101 19.71 -16.48 -10.16
N ILE A 102 18.75 -16.04 -10.96
CA ILE A 102 17.81 -16.92 -11.69
C ILE A 102 18.25 -17.05 -13.15
N TYR A 103 18.66 -15.95 -13.78
CA TYR A 103 18.90 -15.87 -15.23
C TYR A 103 20.38 -15.73 -15.63
N GLY A 104 21.30 -15.83 -14.67
CA GLY A 104 22.75 -15.73 -14.90
C GLY A 104 23.53 -16.63 -13.94
N ASP A 105 24.78 -16.26 -13.66
CA ASP A 105 25.72 -17.11 -12.91
C ASP A 105 25.92 -16.69 -11.43
N VAL A 106 25.20 -15.66 -10.96
CA VAL A 106 25.36 -15.16 -9.59
C VAL A 106 24.74 -16.17 -8.62
N LYS A 107 25.51 -16.68 -7.67
CA LYS A 107 24.96 -17.47 -6.56
C LYS A 107 24.69 -16.57 -5.38
N VAL A 108 23.54 -16.78 -4.75
CA VAL A 108 23.11 -16.09 -3.53
C VAL A 108 22.82 -17.13 -2.47
N VAL A 109 23.14 -16.81 -1.22
CA VAL A 109 23.04 -17.72 -0.09
C VAL A 109 21.69 -17.57 0.63
N ASP A 110 21.13 -16.35 0.65
CA ASP A 110 19.86 -16.05 1.30
C ASP A 110 19.08 -14.88 0.66
N GLU A 111 17.89 -14.62 1.19
CA GLU A 111 17.00 -13.54 0.74
C GLU A 111 17.62 -12.14 0.93
N GLU A 112 18.42 -11.96 1.98
CA GLU A 112 19.05 -10.66 2.29
C GLU A 112 20.13 -10.32 1.25
N GLU A 113 20.88 -11.32 0.79
CA GLU A 113 21.85 -11.17 -0.31
C GLU A 113 21.15 -10.86 -1.63
N VAL A 114 19.99 -11.48 -1.92
CA VAL A 114 19.16 -11.15 -3.08
C VAL A 114 18.73 -9.68 -3.04
N LYS A 115 18.19 -9.20 -1.90
CA LYS A 115 17.78 -7.81 -1.72
C LYS A 115 18.93 -6.83 -1.91
N ARG A 116 20.10 -7.12 -1.34
CA ARG A 116 21.31 -6.29 -1.46
C ARG A 116 21.76 -6.16 -2.91
N ASN A 117 21.84 -7.28 -3.63
CA ASN A 117 22.21 -7.30 -5.05
C ASN A 117 21.21 -6.51 -5.91
N TRP A 118 19.92 -6.65 -5.63
CA TRP A 118 18.86 -5.95 -6.35
C TRP A 118 18.96 -4.42 -6.22
N GLU A 119 19.28 -3.90 -5.04
CA GLU A 119 19.44 -2.46 -4.81
C GLU A 119 20.74 -1.91 -5.37
N GLN A 120 21.83 -2.68 -5.31
CA GLN A 120 23.08 -2.30 -5.99
C GLN A 120 22.88 -2.14 -7.50
N LEU A 121 22.11 -3.02 -8.14
CA LEU A 121 21.77 -2.90 -9.56
C LEU A 121 20.94 -1.63 -9.83
N LYS A 122 19.95 -1.31 -8.99
CA LYS A 122 19.18 -0.07 -9.10
C LYS A 122 20.01 1.20 -8.98
N LEU A 123 21.03 1.22 -8.12
CA LEU A 123 21.95 2.36 -7.97
C LEU A 123 22.80 2.54 -9.24
N LYS A 124 23.22 1.45 -9.89
CA LYS A 124 23.95 1.48 -11.16
C LYS A 124 23.12 2.00 -12.33
N GLU A 125 21.79 1.87 -12.29
CA GLU A 125 20.84 2.38 -13.30
C GLU A 125 20.64 3.92 -13.25
N GLY A 126 21.50 4.68 -12.57
CA GLY A 126 21.50 6.15 -12.62
C GLY A 126 20.49 6.84 -11.69
N LYS A 127 19.89 6.11 -10.74
CA LYS A 127 19.05 6.71 -9.70
C LYS A 127 19.89 7.57 -8.75
N LYS A 128 19.63 8.88 -8.74
CA LYS A 128 20.36 9.85 -7.91
C LYS A 128 19.90 9.77 -6.44
N GLY A 129 20.63 9.03 -5.62
CA GLY A 129 20.44 8.97 -4.16
C GLY A 129 19.55 7.82 -3.69
N LEU A 130 19.80 7.32 -2.47
CA LEU A 130 19.17 6.13 -1.89
C LEU A 130 17.63 6.19 -1.87
N LEU A 131 17.10 7.39 -1.59
CA LEU A 131 15.67 7.66 -1.41
C LEU A 131 14.94 8.01 -2.71
N SER A 132 15.64 8.19 -3.83
CA SER A 132 15.04 8.54 -5.14
C SER A 132 14.06 7.51 -5.70
N GLY A 133 14.01 6.32 -5.11
CA GLY A 133 13.06 5.28 -5.42
C GLY A 133 11.72 5.37 -4.67
N VAL A 134 11.55 6.32 -3.75
CA VAL A 134 10.29 6.53 -3.01
C VAL A 134 9.44 7.56 -3.76
N PRO A 135 8.27 7.19 -4.32
CA PRO A 135 7.41 8.14 -5.00
C PRO A 135 6.96 9.27 -4.07
N LYS A 136 6.96 10.51 -4.59
CA LYS A 136 6.51 11.69 -3.84
C LYS A 136 5.02 11.61 -3.47
N SER A 137 4.22 10.94 -4.28
CA SER A 137 2.77 10.80 -4.13
C SER A 137 2.32 9.76 -3.12
N LEU A 138 3.23 8.96 -2.54
CA LEU A 138 2.82 7.97 -1.54
C LEU A 138 2.19 8.65 -0.31
N PRO A 139 1.13 8.05 0.28
CA PRO A 139 0.63 8.42 1.60
C PRO A 139 1.76 8.43 2.62
N ALA A 140 1.67 9.33 3.61
CA ALA A 140 2.74 9.56 4.57
C ALA A 140 3.18 8.27 5.29
N MET A 141 2.24 7.44 5.72
CA MET A 141 2.52 6.18 6.42
C MET A 141 3.32 5.18 5.57
N VAL A 142 2.84 4.90 4.36
CA VAL A 142 3.54 4.03 3.39
C VAL A 142 4.90 4.62 3.02
N LYS A 143 4.97 5.95 2.82
CA LYS A 143 6.21 6.65 2.51
C LYS A 143 7.25 6.48 3.63
N SER A 144 6.86 6.69 4.89
CA SER A 144 7.74 6.53 6.07
C SER A 144 8.27 5.10 6.18
N TYR A 145 7.42 4.09 6.04
CA TYR A 145 7.84 2.69 6.02
C TYR A 145 8.88 2.42 4.93
N ARG A 146 8.63 2.91 3.70
CA ARG A 146 9.55 2.75 2.55
C ARG A 146 10.87 3.49 2.70
N LEU A 147 10.87 4.66 3.34
CA LEU A 147 12.10 5.39 3.65
C LEU A 147 13.00 4.56 4.56
N GLN A 148 12.44 4.01 5.64
CA GLN A 148 13.17 3.21 6.62
C GLN A 148 13.66 1.86 6.06
N GLU A 149 12.85 1.18 5.24
CA GLU A 149 13.30 -0.02 4.51
C GLU A 149 14.52 0.27 3.61
N LYS A 150 14.57 1.45 3.01
CA LYS A 150 15.68 1.83 2.13
C LYS A 150 16.93 2.21 2.90
N THR A 151 16.79 2.92 4.02
CA THR A 151 17.94 3.28 4.86
C THR A 151 18.57 2.05 5.52
N LYS A 152 17.78 1.04 5.89
CA LYS A 152 18.27 -0.27 6.33
C LYS A 152 19.28 -0.89 5.36
N GLN A 153 19.02 -0.79 4.05
CA GLN A 153 19.82 -1.46 3.02
C GLN A 153 21.28 -0.97 2.96
N VAL A 154 21.56 0.23 3.49
CA VAL A 154 22.92 0.79 3.59
C VAL A 154 23.47 0.71 5.02
N GLY A 155 22.82 -0.05 5.90
CA GLY A 155 23.24 -0.23 7.29
C GLY A 155 22.79 0.89 8.23
N PHE A 156 21.90 1.79 7.80
CA PHE A 156 21.29 2.77 8.70
C PHE A 156 20.05 2.14 9.36
N GLU A 157 20.30 1.31 10.37
CA GLU A 157 19.31 0.56 11.12
C GLU A 157 19.81 0.26 12.55
N TRP A 158 18.88 0.07 13.48
CA TRP A 158 19.14 -0.38 14.85
C TRP A 158 19.51 -1.87 14.90
N ASP A 159 20.41 -2.25 15.81
CA ASP A 159 20.84 -3.64 15.97
C ASP A 159 19.77 -4.52 16.62
N HIS A 160 18.99 -3.93 17.54
CA HIS A 160 18.00 -4.63 18.36
C HIS A 160 16.67 -3.90 18.40
N ILE A 161 15.58 -4.66 18.43
CA ILE A 161 14.22 -4.12 18.50
C ILE A 161 13.99 -3.26 19.75
N ASP A 162 14.67 -3.56 20.86
CA ASP A 162 14.57 -2.80 22.10
C ASP A 162 15.07 -1.35 21.94
N GLN A 163 16.05 -1.12 21.06
CA GLN A 163 16.53 0.23 20.76
C GLN A 163 15.47 1.03 19.99
N VAL A 164 14.69 0.36 19.15
CA VAL A 164 13.59 0.99 18.41
C VAL A 164 12.46 1.38 19.37
N TRP A 165 12.14 0.50 20.33
CA TRP A 165 11.15 0.81 21.36
C TRP A 165 11.61 1.95 22.27
N ALA A 166 12.88 1.96 22.68
CA ALA A 166 13.44 3.07 23.45
C ALA A 166 13.30 4.41 22.71
N LYS A 167 13.48 4.43 21.38
CA LYS A 167 13.23 5.63 20.58
C LYS A 167 11.75 6.02 20.56
N VAL A 168 10.82 5.06 20.48
CA VAL A 168 9.38 5.37 20.62
C VAL A 168 9.07 6.02 21.98
N GLU A 169 9.65 5.52 23.07
CA GLU A 169 9.48 6.10 24.40
C GLU A 169 10.08 7.50 24.51
N GLU A 170 11.22 7.73 23.86
CA GLU A 170 11.86 9.05 23.74
C GLU A 170 10.96 10.06 23.03
N GLU A 171 10.47 9.76 21.81
CA GLU A 171 9.58 10.68 21.06
C GLU A 171 8.28 10.99 21.84
N ILE A 172 7.72 9.98 22.55
CA ILE A 172 6.53 10.18 23.38
C ILE A 172 6.84 11.14 24.55
N ALA A 173 8.02 11.04 25.14
CA ALA A 173 8.45 11.91 26.21
C ALA A 173 8.70 13.35 25.72
N GLU A 174 9.28 13.51 24.53
CA GLU A 174 9.51 14.81 23.89
C GLU A 174 8.18 15.49 23.53
N LEU A 175 7.25 14.78 22.88
CA LEU A 175 5.90 15.27 22.63
C LEU A 175 5.20 15.72 23.91
N LYS A 176 5.24 14.90 24.96
CA LYS A 176 4.61 15.23 26.25
C LYS A 176 5.26 16.46 26.89
N SER A 177 6.58 16.55 26.85
CA SER A 177 7.32 17.70 27.35
C SER A 177 6.92 18.99 26.62
N ASN A 178 6.78 18.95 25.29
CA ASN A 178 6.35 20.12 24.51
C ASN A 178 4.94 20.58 24.88
N ILE A 179 4.01 19.64 25.10
CA ILE A 179 2.66 19.93 25.57
C ILE A 179 2.68 20.55 26.98
N ASP A 180 3.39 19.91 27.92
CA ASP A 180 3.44 20.34 29.33
C ASP A 180 4.09 21.73 29.49
N GLN A 181 5.02 22.08 28.60
CA GLN A 181 5.68 23.39 28.56
C GLN A 181 4.89 24.45 27.77
N GLY A 182 3.78 24.09 27.14
CA GLY A 182 3.01 25.00 26.30
C GLY A 182 3.80 25.53 25.10
N ARG A 183 4.60 24.65 24.47
CA ARG A 183 5.38 24.98 23.27
C ARG A 183 4.45 25.36 22.10
N PRO A 184 4.97 26.08 21.10
CA PRO A 184 4.23 26.38 19.87
C PRO A 184 3.61 25.13 19.23
N GLN A 185 2.46 25.30 18.59
CA GLN A 185 1.68 24.19 18.02
C GLN A 185 2.42 23.43 16.92
N ASP A 186 3.25 24.12 16.14
CA ASP A 186 4.13 23.55 15.12
C ASP A 186 5.19 22.63 15.73
N GLU A 187 5.79 23.01 16.86
CA GLU A 187 6.73 22.13 17.56
C GLU A 187 6.04 20.90 18.17
N ILE A 188 4.78 21.02 18.61
CA ILE A 188 4.00 19.86 19.08
C ILE A 188 3.65 18.94 17.90
N GLU A 189 3.35 19.51 16.73
CA GLU A 189 3.06 18.76 15.51
C GLU A 189 4.29 17.98 15.01
N ASP A 190 5.48 18.59 15.06
CA ASP A 190 6.74 17.95 14.70
C ASP A 190 6.99 16.69 15.57
N GLU A 191 6.93 16.81 16.90
CA GLU A 191 7.12 15.66 17.82
C GLU A 191 6.04 14.58 17.63
N PHE A 192 4.80 14.97 17.37
CA PHE A 192 3.73 14.01 17.08
C PHE A 192 4.01 13.22 15.80
N GLY A 193 4.58 13.89 14.78
CA GLY A 193 5.08 13.26 13.57
C GLY A 193 6.19 12.25 13.86
N ASP A 194 7.14 12.59 14.72
CA ASP A 194 8.25 11.71 15.11
C ASP A 194 7.79 10.49 15.93
N VAL A 195 6.78 10.64 16.80
CA VAL A 195 6.10 9.51 17.46
C VAL A 195 5.50 8.56 16.42
N ILE A 196 4.80 9.07 15.41
CA ILE A 196 4.24 8.22 14.35
C ILE A 196 5.36 7.55 13.53
N PHE A 197 6.41 8.29 13.19
CA PHE A 197 7.53 7.77 12.41
C PHE A 197 8.28 6.65 13.15
N SER A 198 8.51 6.82 14.45
CA SER A 198 9.14 5.81 15.31
C SER A 198 8.26 4.57 15.50
N LEU A 199 6.94 4.74 15.68
CA LEU A 199 5.98 3.62 15.73
C LEU A 199 5.93 2.83 14.42
N ILE A 200 5.99 3.50 13.28
CA ILE A 200 6.10 2.85 11.95
C ILE A 200 7.38 2.01 11.88
N ASN A 201 8.50 2.53 12.39
CA ASN A 201 9.76 1.79 12.44
C ASN A 201 9.68 0.58 13.36
N TYR A 202 9.04 0.72 14.51
CA TYR A 202 8.80 -0.39 15.41
C TYR A 202 7.94 -1.47 14.75
N GLY A 203 6.85 -1.08 14.08
CA GLY A 203 6.01 -1.97 13.29
C GLY A 203 6.81 -2.73 12.22
N ARG A 204 7.71 -2.05 11.51
CA ARG A 204 8.62 -2.67 10.54
C ARG A 204 9.53 -3.73 11.15
N PHE A 205 10.10 -3.49 12.33
CA PHE A 205 10.88 -4.50 13.06
C PHE A 205 10.03 -5.71 13.48
N LEU A 206 8.76 -5.49 13.79
CA LEU A 206 7.77 -6.54 14.05
C LEU A 206 7.25 -7.23 12.76
N LYS A 207 7.71 -6.81 11.58
CA LYS A 207 7.24 -7.28 10.26
C LYS A 207 5.75 -7.00 10.04
N ILE A 208 5.28 -5.88 10.55
CA ILE A 208 3.91 -5.40 10.41
C ILE A 208 3.89 -4.28 9.36
N ASP A 209 2.98 -4.38 8.40
CA ASP A 209 2.62 -3.26 7.53
C ASP A 209 1.70 -2.29 8.33
N PRO A 210 2.14 -1.05 8.60
CA PRO A 210 1.40 -0.11 9.43
C PRO A 210 0.08 0.34 8.78
N GLU A 211 0.04 0.48 7.45
CA GLU A 211 -1.17 0.90 6.72
C GLU A 211 -2.25 -0.19 6.86
N ALA A 212 -1.88 -1.44 6.58
CA ALA A 212 -2.76 -2.58 6.73
C ALA A 212 -3.21 -2.78 8.19
N ALA A 213 -2.34 -2.54 9.16
CA ALA A 213 -2.67 -2.65 10.57
C ALA A 213 -3.69 -1.58 11.01
N LEU A 214 -3.51 -0.33 10.56
CA LEU A 214 -4.44 0.75 10.83
C LEU A 214 -5.79 0.52 10.15
N GLU A 215 -5.79 0.05 8.90
CA GLU A 215 -7.03 -0.24 8.17
C GLU A 215 -7.86 -1.34 8.86
N LYS A 216 -7.21 -2.38 9.42
CA LYS A 216 -7.90 -3.36 10.28
C LYS A 216 -8.56 -2.71 11.50
N VAL A 217 -7.95 -1.65 12.07
CA VAL A 217 -8.55 -0.90 13.18
C VAL A 217 -9.75 -0.08 12.71
N ASN A 218 -9.64 0.61 11.57
CA ASN A 218 -10.74 1.37 10.96
C ASN A 218 -11.97 0.48 10.72
N ARG A 219 -11.78 -0.69 10.10
CA ARG A 219 -12.85 -1.68 9.87
C ARG A 219 -13.49 -2.17 11.16
N LYS A 220 -12.70 -2.40 12.21
CA LYS A 220 -13.23 -2.75 13.54
C LYS A 220 -14.04 -1.61 14.14
N PHE A 221 -13.60 -0.37 13.96
CA PHE A 221 -14.30 0.81 14.44
C PHE A 221 -15.65 0.97 13.73
N ILE A 222 -15.66 1.00 12.40
CA ILE A 222 -16.87 1.12 11.56
C ILE A 222 -17.88 0.05 11.95
N SER A 223 -17.50 -1.22 11.90
CA SER A 223 -18.41 -2.33 12.21
C SER A 223 -18.97 -2.29 13.65
N ARG A 224 -18.21 -1.77 14.62
CA ARG A 224 -18.72 -1.61 15.99
C ARG A 224 -19.64 -0.40 16.10
N PHE A 225 -19.36 0.67 15.37
CA PHE A 225 -20.20 1.85 15.36
C PHE A 225 -21.54 1.58 14.65
N GLU A 226 -21.52 0.89 13.51
CA GLU A 226 -22.73 0.40 12.84
C GLU A 226 -23.57 -0.50 13.76
N TYR A 227 -22.93 -1.30 14.62
CA TYR A 227 -23.64 -2.06 15.65
C TYR A 227 -24.34 -1.16 16.67
N ILE A 228 -23.65 -0.11 17.15
CA ILE A 228 -24.26 0.90 18.03
C ILE A 228 -25.46 1.52 17.34
N GLU A 229 -25.32 1.94 16.09
CA GLU A 229 -26.41 2.56 15.30
C GLU A 229 -27.61 1.61 15.17
N ALA A 230 -27.37 0.34 14.87
CA ALA A 230 -28.42 -0.66 14.70
C ALA A 230 -29.11 -1.04 16.01
N LYS A 231 -28.43 -0.90 17.16
CA LYS A 231 -28.94 -1.27 18.50
C LYS A 231 -29.35 -0.09 19.36
N ALA A 232 -29.14 1.14 18.89
CA ALA A 232 -29.50 2.34 19.61
C ALA A 232 -31.02 2.38 19.86
N SER A 233 -31.41 2.53 21.13
CA SER A 233 -32.83 2.63 21.53
C SER A 233 -33.41 4.04 21.33
N LYS A 234 -32.57 5.02 20.99
CA LYS A 234 -32.87 6.44 20.81
C LYS A 234 -31.84 7.06 19.84
N PRO A 235 -32.07 8.27 19.31
CA PRO A 235 -31.08 8.94 18.47
C PRO A 235 -29.71 9.04 19.18
N LEU A 236 -28.61 8.81 18.45
CA LEU A 236 -27.26 8.80 19.04
C LEU A 236 -26.94 10.10 19.80
N ASN A 237 -27.39 11.25 19.28
CA ASN A 237 -27.17 12.55 19.92
C ASN A 237 -27.81 12.67 21.32
N ASP A 238 -28.79 11.80 21.63
CA ASP A 238 -29.49 11.75 22.92
C ASP A 238 -28.97 10.61 23.81
N MET A 239 -27.99 9.84 23.34
CA MET A 239 -27.31 8.81 24.13
C MET A 239 -26.15 9.39 24.94
N SER A 240 -25.97 8.87 26.16
CA SER A 240 -24.77 9.14 26.94
C SER A 240 -23.60 8.28 26.44
N LEU A 241 -22.38 8.69 26.78
CA LEU A 241 -21.18 7.91 26.45
C LEU A 241 -21.21 6.53 27.10
N GLU A 242 -21.78 6.40 28.30
CA GLU A 242 -21.94 5.12 28.98
C GLU A 242 -22.89 4.18 28.24
N GLU A 243 -23.99 4.70 27.69
CA GLU A 243 -24.93 3.92 26.87
C GLU A 243 -24.28 3.46 25.56
N MET A 244 -23.52 4.34 24.89
CA MET A 244 -22.76 3.97 23.69
C MET A 244 -21.64 2.98 23.98
N ASP A 245 -20.90 3.13 25.09
CA ASP A 245 -19.81 2.21 25.47
C ASP A 245 -20.35 0.83 25.85
N ALA A 246 -21.55 0.75 26.44
CA ALA A 246 -22.22 -0.53 26.68
C ALA A 246 -22.46 -1.30 25.37
N LEU A 247 -23.04 -0.63 24.35
CA LEU A 247 -23.25 -1.21 23.02
C LEU A 247 -21.92 -1.51 22.30
N TRP A 248 -20.92 -0.66 22.43
CA TRP A 248 -19.57 -0.90 21.90
C TRP A 248 -18.94 -2.17 22.49
N ASN A 249 -19.07 -2.37 23.80
CA ASN A 249 -18.55 -3.55 24.49
C ASN A 249 -19.33 -4.82 24.14
N GLU A 250 -20.62 -4.70 23.83
CA GLU A 250 -21.41 -5.78 23.24
C GLU A 250 -20.91 -6.15 21.84
N ALA A 251 -20.69 -5.16 20.97
CA ALA A 251 -20.17 -5.36 19.61
C ALA A 251 -18.79 -6.07 19.59
N LYS A 252 -17.94 -5.80 20.60
CA LYS A 252 -16.65 -6.51 20.78
C LYS A 252 -16.82 -8.01 21.02
N ARG A 253 -17.92 -8.44 21.64
CA ARG A 253 -18.18 -9.85 22.00
C ARG A 253 -18.73 -10.65 20.83
N VAL A 254 -19.66 -10.08 20.06
CA VAL A 254 -20.29 -10.73 18.89
C VAL A 254 -19.23 -11.20 17.88
N LYS A 255 -18.28 -10.33 17.51
CA LYS A 255 -17.19 -10.67 16.57
C LYS A 255 -16.20 -11.72 17.09
N LYS A 256 -16.16 -11.98 18.40
CA LYS A 256 -15.28 -13.00 18.99
C LYS A 256 -15.84 -14.40 18.80
N GLU A 257 -17.17 -14.53 18.71
CA GLU A 257 -17.87 -15.81 18.53
C GLU A 257 -17.90 -16.26 17.05
N GLU A 258 -17.90 -15.32 16.09
CA GLU A 258 -17.82 -15.64 14.65
C GLU A 258 -16.42 -16.08 14.16
N ASN A 259 -15.38 -15.88 14.98
CA ASN A 259 -13.98 -16.24 14.68
C ASN A 259 -13.47 -17.45 15.52
N LEU A 260 -14.37 -18.16 16.22
CA LEU A 260 -14.12 -19.40 16.97
C LEU A 260 -14.82 -20.58 16.28
#